data_AF-A0A4Q2RRR0-F1
#
_entry.id   AF-A0A4Q2RRR0-F1
#
_cell.length_a   1.000
_cell.length_b   1.000
_cell.length_c   1.000
_cell.angle_alpha   90.00
_cell.angle_beta   90.00
_cell.angle_gamma   90.00
#
_symmetry.space_group_name_H-M   'P 1'
#
loop_
_entity.id
_entity.type
_entity.pdbx_description
1 polymer ?
#
loop_
_entity_poly.entity_id
_entity_poly.type
_entity_poly.pdbx_seq_one_letter_code
_entity_poly.pdbx_strand_id
1 'polypeptide(L)'
;MARPYRPGLSFPVRPRAPGWETYPSAVSKALGSVLRGCLTYVRQHADNWRTGSRGSQLFLLLVLVAMVAITIMLSASVEVVVPVSMWFLFLMVGTLLLRFGPLLVLVAVLVGVAWRTSLDTGYAPADRSTALVIFGFAIVLALYQSSRQRSGLPMALSEAVLTQLRDRLQRQGRIPELPVGWRSESATLTANGPSYAGDFLVANLREQRWLEMALVDVCGKGTTVGPQALQFAGALGGLIGALPPSELMAAANNFLLRQESDESLATAVHIKVDLVTGDYTITSAGHPPALHWHLGQRGWGIDNARGMALGVIEDAEFEPSRGRLRPGEALMFYTDGVIEAADKDLDEGIDWLRMAALQAVDSRGFTGMTRRVLKKVPRGDDDRAMLLIERQPLTSPERDSERLRVLGG
;
A
#
# COMPACT_ATOMS: atom_id res chain seq x y z
N MET A 1 80.76 49.24 -49.39
CA MET A 1 81.19 50.58 -49.82
C MET A 1 80.05 51.57 -49.61
N ALA A 2 80.39 52.81 -49.26
CA ALA A 2 79.58 53.79 -48.55
C ALA A 2 78.59 54.62 -49.40
N ARG A 3 77.47 55.04 -48.76
CA ARG A 3 76.67 56.31 -48.81
C ARG A 3 76.33 56.94 -50.19
N PRO A 4 75.48 58.00 -50.27
CA PRO A 4 74.22 58.36 -49.60
C PRO A 4 73.16 58.90 -50.61
N TYR A 5 71.88 59.09 -50.22
CA TYR A 5 71.08 60.23 -50.75
C TYR A 5 69.84 60.54 -49.88
N ARG A 6 69.72 61.80 -49.48
CA ARG A 6 68.53 62.56 -49.01
C ARG A 6 68.43 63.76 -49.98
N PRO A 7 67.38 64.61 -50.01
CA PRO A 7 66.05 64.59 -49.36
C PRO A 7 64.90 65.00 -50.33
N GLY A 8 63.66 65.18 -49.84
CA GLY A 8 62.70 66.12 -50.46
C GLY A 8 61.19 65.88 -50.24
N LEU A 9 60.61 66.62 -49.28
CA LEU A 9 59.33 67.35 -49.33
C LEU A 9 57.94 66.62 -49.41
N SER A 10 57.25 66.63 -48.25
CA SER A 10 55.85 67.10 -47.96
C SER A 10 54.74 66.94 -49.03
N PHE A 11 53.58 66.32 -48.79
CA PHE A 11 52.41 66.60 -47.91
C PHE A 11 51.35 65.47 -48.16
N PRO A 12 50.12 65.46 -47.60
CA PRO A 12 49.63 65.72 -46.24
C PRO A 12 48.93 64.48 -45.62
N VAL A 13 48.70 64.54 -44.31
CA VAL A 13 47.93 63.56 -43.52
C VAL A 13 46.48 63.48 -44.00
N ARG A 14 46.03 62.29 -44.43
CA ARG A 14 44.60 61.93 -44.53
C ARG A 14 44.23 60.96 -43.38
N PRO A 15 43.04 61.11 -42.79
CA PRO A 15 42.68 60.44 -41.55
C PRO A 15 42.47 58.93 -41.76
N ARG A 16 42.95 58.15 -40.79
CA ARG A 16 42.66 56.72 -40.63
C ARG A 16 41.16 56.57 -40.38
N ALA A 17 40.49 55.76 -41.18
CA ALA A 17 39.07 55.43 -41.01
C ALA A 17 38.82 54.85 -39.59
N PRO A 18 37.70 55.22 -38.93
CA PRO A 18 37.34 54.63 -37.64
C PRO A 18 37.04 53.14 -37.79
N GLY A 19 37.53 52.33 -36.85
CA GLY A 19 37.18 50.93 -36.72
C GLY A 19 35.67 50.77 -36.59
N TRP A 20 35.14 49.78 -37.29
CA TRP A 20 33.78 49.28 -37.11
C TRP A 20 33.72 48.58 -35.76
N GLU A 21 33.45 49.32 -34.68
CA GLU A 21 32.89 48.69 -33.49
C GLU A 21 31.46 48.26 -33.82
N THR A 22 31.24 46.96 -33.97
CA THR A 22 29.92 46.38 -34.10
C THR A 22 29.17 46.53 -32.78
N TYR A 23 28.34 47.57 -32.69
CA TYR A 23 27.33 47.71 -31.64
C TYR A 23 26.41 46.48 -31.66
N PRO A 24 26.28 45.72 -30.55
CA PRO A 24 25.23 44.71 -30.46
C PRO A 24 23.88 45.44 -30.51
N SER A 25 23.13 45.20 -31.59
CA SER A 25 21.80 45.78 -31.79
C SER A 25 20.93 45.51 -30.57
N ALA A 26 20.03 46.45 -30.23
CA ALA A 26 19.10 46.30 -29.12
C ALA A 26 18.32 44.96 -29.16
N VAL A 27 18.15 44.40 -30.36
CA VAL A 27 17.56 43.09 -30.63
C VAL A 27 18.39 41.94 -30.04
N SER A 28 19.73 41.96 -30.11
CA SER A 28 20.56 40.87 -29.55
C SER A 28 20.62 40.90 -28.03
N LYS A 29 20.59 42.10 -27.42
CA LYS A 29 20.47 42.25 -25.96
C LYS A 29 19.08 41.84 -25.46
N ALA A 30 18.01 42.20 -26.19
CA ALA A 30 16.65 41.80 -25.88
C ALA A 30 16.43 40.29 -26.05
N LEU A 31 16.95 39.68 -27.13
CA LEU A 31 16.97 38.22 -27.28
C LEU A 31 17.74 37.56 -26.15
N GLY A 32 18.90 38.10 -25.77
CA GLY A 32 19.72 37.58 -24.68
C GLY A 32 19.08 37.69 -23.29
N SER A 33 18.22 38.69 -23.04
CA SER A 33 17.48 38.80 -21.78
C SER A 33 16.25 37.88 -21.76
N VAL A 34 15.55 37.73 -22.88
CA VAL A 34 14.42 36.80 -23.03
C VAL A 34 14.90 35.35 -22.94
N LEU A 35 16.03 35.00 -23.59
CA LEU A 35 16.64 33.68 -23.48
C LEU A 35 17.09 33.36 -22.06
N ARG A 36 17.72 34.31 -21.37
CA ARG A 36 18.13 34.13 -19.96
C ARG A 36 16.93 34.02 -19.02
N GLY A 37 15.87 34.80 -19.24
CA GLY A 37 14.60 34.70 -18.51
C GLY A 37 13.90 33.36 -18.74
N CYS A 38 13.82 32.89 -19.99
CA CYS A 38 13.33 31.56 -20.31
C CYS A 38 14.19 30.46 -19.67
N LEU A 39 15.52 30.57 -19.70
CA LEU A 39 16.43 29.59 -19.10
C LEU A 39 16.32 29.53 -17.57
N THR A 40 16.13 30.66 -16.90
CA THR A 40 15.90 30.70 -15.44
C THR A 40 14.51 30.19 -15.08
N TYR A 41 13.48 30.55 -15.86
CA TYR A 41 12.12 30.05 -15.70
C TYR A 41 12.02 28.53 -15.92
N VAL A 42 12.70 28.00 -16.94
CA VAL A 42 12.80 26.57 -17.23
C VAL A 42 13.57 25.83 -16.14
N ARG A 43 14.68 26.38 -15.60
CA ARG A 43 15.40 25.77 -14.48
C ARG A 43 14.57 25.72 -13.20
N GLN A 44 13.88 26.81 -12.85
CA GLN A 44 13.04 26.87 -11.65
C GLN A 44 11.81 25.95 -11.75
N HIS A 45 11.30 25.69 -12.96
CA HIS A 45 10.22 24.73 -13.19
C HIS A 45 10.71 23.28 -13.37
N ALA A 46 11.95 23.05 -13.79
CA ALA A 46 12.53 21.71 -13.92
C ALA A 46 12.61 20.96 -12.58
N ASP A 47 12.87 21.66 -11.47
CA ASP A 47 12.82 21.05 -10.13
C ASP A 47 11.38 20.68 -9.73
N ASN A 48 10.39 21.47 -10.18
CA ASN A 48 8.97 21.19 -9.99
C ASN A 48 8.43 20.09 -10.93
N TRP A 49 9.05 19.84 -12.09
CA TRP A 49 8.65 18.79 -13.04
C TRP A 49 8.67 17.39 -12.40
N ARG A 50 9.52 17.19 -11.40
CA ARG A 50 9.65 15.93 -10.68
C ARG A 50 8.53 15.67 -9.66
N THR A 51 7.78 16.70 -9.29
CA THR A 51 6.71 16.62 -8.25
C THR A 51 5.34 16.27 -8.81
N GLY A 52 5.11 16.44 -10.12
CA GLY A 52 3.85 16.11 -10.79
C GLY A 52 2.63 16.93 -10.32
N SER A 53 2.85 18.14 -9.79
CA SER A 53 1.78 19.05 -9.35
C SER A 53 0.87 19.47 -10.52
N ARG A 54 -0.41 19.81 -10.23
CA ARG A 54 -1.39 20.22 -11.27
C ARG A 54 -0.89 21.38 -12.14
N GLY A 55 -0.21 22.37 -11.54
CA GLY A 55 0.37 23.50 -12.26
C GLY A 55 1.51 23.11 -13.21
N SER A 56 2.43 22.24 -12.77
CA SER A 56 3.55 21.77 -13.62
C SER A 56 3.06 20.97 -14.83
N GLN A 57 2.01 20.17 -14.64
CA GLN A 57 1.41 19.33 -15.68
C GLN A 57 0.66 20.16 -16.73
N LEU A 58 -0.06 21.20 -16.30
CA LEU A 58 -0.69 22.15 -17.22
C LEU A 58 0.35 22.92 -18.03
N PHE A 59 1.43 23.37 -17.39
CA PHE A 59 2.52 24.05 -18.08
C PHE A 59 3.18 23.17 -19.15
N LEU A 60 3.54 21.92 -18.80
CA LEU A 60 4.13 20.97 -19.75
C LEU A 60 3.21 20.66 -20.94
N LEU A 61 1.90 20.50 -20.68
CA LEU A 61 0.92 20.33 -21.74
C LEU A 61 0.89 21.54 -22.68
N LEU A 62 0.86 22.76 -22.14
CA LEU A 62 0.85 23.99 -22.93
C LEU A 62 2.11 24.12 -23.78
N VAL A 63 3.29 23.77 -23.24
CA VAL A 63 4.55 23.77 -24.01
C VAL A 63 4.47 22.78 -25.18
N LEU A 64 4.03 21.55 -24.93
CA LEU A 64 3.92 20.54 -25.99
C LEU A 64 2.91 20.94 -27.07
N VAL A 65 1.75 21.47 -26.68
CA VAL A 65 0.74 21.97 -27.62
C VAL A 65 1.27 23.18 -28.41
N ALA A 66 2.01 24.09 -27.78
CA ALA A 66 2.65 25.21 -28.45
C ALA A 66 3.70 24.75 -29.48
N MET A 67 4.52 23.74 -29.15
CA MET A 67 5.47 23.16 -30.10
C MET A 67 4.77 22.51 -31.30
N VAL A 68 3.64 21.82 -31.08
CA VAL A 68 2.80 21.30 -32.15
C VAL A 68 2.31 22.44 -33.05
N ALA A 69 1.77 23.51 -32.47
CA ALA A 69 1.29 24.68 -33.22
C ALA A 69 2.40 25.38 -34.01
N ILE A 70 3.60 25.54 -33.44
CA ILE A 70 4.76 26.10 -34.13
C ILE A 70 5.16 25.22 -35.31
N THR A 71 5.12 23.90 -35.15
CA THR A 71 5.43 22.95 -36.23
C THR A 71 4.46 23.10 -37.39
N ILE A 72 3.16 23.27 -37.11
CA ILE A 72 2.13 23.56 -38.14
C ILE A 72 2.41 24.89 -38.83
N MET A 73 2.73 25.93 -38.06
CA MET A 73 2.99 27.28 -38.60
C MET A 73 4.24 27.29 -39.50
N LEU A 74 5.30 26.57 -39.12
CA LEU A 74 6.52 26.44 -39.90
C LEU A 74 6.28 25.62 -41.17
N SER A 75 5.51 24.54 -41.09
CA SER A 75 5.09 23.73 -42.23
C SER A 75 4.34 24.57 -43.27
N ALA A 76 3.39 25.39 -42.83
CA ALA A 76 2.65 26.30 -43.70
C ALA A 76 3.54 27.36 -44.35
N SER A 77 4.62 27.78 -43.68
CA SER A 77 5.54 28.81 -44.18
C SER A 77 6.51 28.31 -45.25
N VAL A 78 6.82 27.01 -45.25
CA VAL A 78 7.80 26.38 -46.16
C VAL A 78 7.10 25.55 -47.26
N GLU A 79 5.76 25.50 -47.25
CA GLU A 79 4.94 24.66 -48.15
C GLU A 79 5.33 23.16 -48.13
N VAL A 80 5.97 22.71 -47.06
CA VAL A 80 6.35 21.31 -46.85
C VAL A 80 5.36 20.67 -45.91
N VAL A 81 4.76 19.58 -46.37
CA VAL A 81 3.79 18.83 -45.59
C VAL A 81 4.53 18.01 -44.54
N VAL A 82 4.12 18.16 -43.28
CA VAL A 82 4.66 17.39 -42.17
C VAL A 82 4.13 15.96 -42.20
N PRO A 83 5.01 14.93 -42.25
CA PRO A 83 4.59 13.54 -42.16
C PRO A 83 3.84 13.25 -40.85
N VAL A 84 2.81 12.40 -40.91
CA VAL A 84 2.02 12.04 -39.72
C VAL A 84 2.88 11.41 -38.61
N SER A 85 3.97 10.72 -38.97
CA SER A 85 4.93 10.15 -38.03
C SER A 85 5.62 11.18 -37.14
N MET A 86 5.72 12.45 -37.56
CA MET A 86 6.31 13.52 -36.76
C MET A 86 5.46 13.84 -35.51
N TRP A 87 4.14 13.67 -35.60
CA TRP A 87 3.23 13.86 -34.46
C TRP A 87 3.43 12.81 -33.36
N PHE A 88 3.93 11.62 -33.71
CA PHE A 88 4.25 10.56 -32.76
C PHE A 88 5.39 10.96 -31.81
N LEU A 89 6.33 11.81 -32.25
CA LEU A 89 7.41 12.29 -31.39
C LEU A 89 6.86 13.07 -30.19
N PHE A 90 5.87 13.95 -30.43
CA PHE A 90 5.21 14.71 -29.37
C PHE A 90 4.40 13.81 -28.43
N LEU A 91 3.76 12.78 -28.99
CA LEU A 91 3.08 11.77 -28.20
C LEU A 91 4.05 11.01 -27.29
N MET A 92 5.20 10.56 -27.82
CA MET A 92 6.20 9.82 -27.05
C MET A 92 6.79 10.66 -25.91
N VAL A 93 7.02 11.95 -26.15
CA VAL A 93 7.44 12.88 -25.09
C VAL A 93 6.30 13.11 -24.09
N GLY A 94 5.06 13.21 -24.56
CA GLY A 94 3.87 13.34 -23.74
C GLY A 94 3.65 12.15 -22.79
N THR A 95 3.81 10.91 -23.28
CA THR A 95 3.63 9.70 -22.45
C THR A 95 4.69 9.53 -21.37
N LEU A 96 5.83 10.22 -21.49
CA LEU A 96 6.89 10.25 -20.48
C LEU A 96 6.71 11.38 -19.45
N LEU A 97 6.12 12.51 -19.85
CA LEU A 97 6.08 13.72 -19.02
C LEU A 97 4.70 14.05 -18.43
N LEU A 98 3.61 13.59 -19.06
CA LEU A 98 2.25 13.96 -18.71
C LEU A 98 1.52 12.85 -17.91
N ARG A 99 0.69 13.29 -16.96
CA ARG A 99 -0.29 12.45 -16.24
C ARG A 99 -1.54 12.23 -17.10
N PHE A 100 -2.38 11.28 -16.70
CA PHE A 100 -3.53 10.80 -17.49
C PHE A 100 -4.41 11.91 -18.09
N GLY A 101 -4.88 12.86 -17.28
CA GLY A 101 -5.76 13.94 -17.75
C GLY A 101 -5.11 14.79 -18.86
N PRO A 102 -3.97 15.45 -18.60
CA PRO A 102 -3.23 16.22 -19.60
C PRO A 102 -2.81 15.40 -20.82
N LEU A 103 -2.44 14.13 -20.64
CA LEU A 103 -2.07 13.24 -21.74
C LEU A 103 -3.24 13.00 -22.69
N LEU A 104 -4.46 12.79 -22.18
CA LEU A 104 -5.66 12.65 -23.01
C LEU A 104 -5.92 13.89 -23.86
N VAL A 105 -5.72 15.08 -23.28
CA VAL A 105 -5.85 16.35 -24.01
C VAL A 105 -4.83 16.42 -25.14
N LEU A 106 -3.56 16.08 -24.87
CA LEU A 106 -2.52 16.05 -25.90
C LEU A 106 -2.85 15.05 -27.01
N VAL A 107 -3.30 13.84 -26.67
CA VAL A 107 -3.72 12.82 -27.64
C VAL A 107 -4.85 13.35 -28.52
N ALA A 108 -5.88 13.96 -27.94
CA ALA A 108 -6.99 14.53 -28.70
C ALA A 108 -6.53 15.63 -29.67
N VAL A 109 -5.62 16.52 -29.23
CA VAL A 109 -5.02 17.56 -30.09
C VAL A 109 -4.24 16.92 -31.25
N LEU A 110 -3.38 15.94 -30.98
CA LEU A 110 -2.57 15.29 -32.02
C LEU A 110 -3.43 14.51 -33.02
N VAL A 111 -4.51 13.85 -32.56
CA VAL A 111 -5.49 13.18 -33.43
C VAL A 111 -6.15 14.20 -34.35
N GLY A 112 -6.60 15.33 -33.82
CA GLY A 112 -7.24 16.39 -34.62
C GLY A 112 -6.30 16.99 -35.66
N VAL A 113 -5.05 17.27 -35.27
CA VAL A 113 -4.02 17.79 -36.18
C VAL A 113 -3.70 16.78 -37.27
N ALA A 114 -3.48 15.52 -36.92
CA ALA A 114 -3.16 14.50 -37.91
C ALA A 114 -4.32 14.22 -38.88
N TRP A 115 -5.55 14.22 -38.38
CA TRP A 115 -6.75 14.14 -39.20
C TRP A 115 -6.81 15.29 -40.22
N ARG A 116 -6.57 16.52 -39.76
CA ARG A 116 -6.52 17.70 -40.64
C ARG A 116 -5.43 17.58 -41.69
N THR A 117 -4.19 17.25 -41.30
CA THR A 117 -3.10 17.05 -42.26
C THR A 117 -3.39 15.91 -43.24
N SER A 118 -4.14 14.88 -42.83
CA SER A 118 -4.53 13.78 -43.72
C SER A 118 -5.50 14.22 -44.83
N LEU A 119 -6.40 15.15 -44.51
CA LEU A 119 -7.35 15.72 -45.48
C LEU A 119 -6.67 16.67 -46.46
N ASP A 120 -5.78 17.53 -45.97
CA ASP A 120 -5.17 18.60 -46.76
C ASP A 120 -4.16 18.09 -47.81
N THR A 121 -3.59 16.91 -47.64
CA THR A 121 -2.44 16.47 -48.46
C THR A 121 -2.72 15.48 -49.59
N GLY A 122 -3.95 14.97 -49.72
CA GLY A 122 -4.23 13.92 -50.72
C GLY A 122 -3.35 12.67 -50.57
N TYR A 123 -2.89 12.37 -49.34
CA TYR A 123 -2.06 11.20 -49.03
C TYR A 123 -2.65 9.91 -49.59
N ALA A 124 -1.78 9.00 -50.04
CA ALA A 124 -2.19 7.69 -50.51
C ALA A 124 -3.01 6.97 -49.42
N PRO A 125 -4.01 6.15 -49.78
CA PRO A 125 -4.86 5.47 -48.79
C PRO A 125 -4.07 4.63 -47.78
N ALA A 126 -2.85 4.17 -48.12
CA ALA A 126 -1.92 3.47 -47.23
C ALA A 126 -1.34 4.34 -46.09
N ASP A 127 -1.18 5.65 -46.30
CA ASP A 127 -0.67 6.55 -45.26
C ASP A 127 -1.76 6.91 -44.24
N ARG A 128 -3.03 6.92 -44.67
CA ARG A 128 -4.20 7.13 -43.79
C ARG A 128 -4.41 5.96 -42.83
N SER A 129 -4.28 4.72 -43.31
CA SER A 129 -4.38 3.54 -42.47
C SER A 129 -3.24 3.45 -41.47
N THR A 130 -2.02 3.82 -41.89
CA THR A 130 -0.84 3.88 -41.00
C THR A 130 -1.04 4.90 -39.87
N ALA A 131 -1.58 6.09 -40.18
CA ALA A 131 -1.93 7.09 -39.19
C ALA A 131 -2.94 6.55 -38.15
N LEU A 132 -4.03 5.94 -38.62
CA LEU A 132 -5.07 5.39 -37.75
C LEU A 132 -4.55 4.31 -36.82
N VAL A 133 -3.66 3.43 -37.29
CA VAL A 133 -3.05 2.37 -36.46
C VAL A 133 -2.17 2.99 -35.37
N ILE A 134 -1.36 4.01 -35.71
CA ILE A 134 -0.50 4.70 -34.74
C ILE A 134 -1.34 5.41 -33.67
N PHE A 135 -2.44 6.08 -34.05
CA PHE A 135 -3.35 6.71 -33.08
C PHE A 135 -4.12 5.68 -32.24
N GLY A 136 -4.51 4.56 -32.83
CA GLY A 136 -5.08 3.44 -32.08
C GLY A 136 -4.11 2.93 -31.01
N PHE A 137 -2.85 2.73 -31.38
CA PHE A 137 -1.81 2.30 -30.44
C PHE A 137 -1.52 3.36 -29.36
N ALA A 138 -1.54 4.64 -29.72
CA ALA A 138 -1.41 5.76 -28.79
C ALA A 138 -2.53 5.79 -27.74
N ILE A 139 -3.77 5.62 -28.18
CA ILE A 139 -4.95 5.57 -27.31
C ILE A 139 -4.89 4.35 -26.41
N VAL A 140 -4.55 3.17 -26.95
CA VAL A 140 -4.36 1.95 -26.15
C VAL A 140 -3.27 2.13 -25.10
N LEU A 141 -2.14 2.76 -25.46
CA LEU A 141 -1.06 3.04 -24.52
C LEU A 141 -1.49 4.05 -23.44
N ALA A 142 -2.23 5.10 -23.81
CA ALA A 142 -2.77 6.08 -22.86
C ALA A 142 -3.83 5.46 -21.92
N LEU A 143 -4.69 4.57 -22.42
CA LEU A 143 -5.64 3.80 -21.63
C LEU A 143 -4.95 2.78 -20.72
N TYR A 144 -3.89 2.11 -21.22
CA TYR A 144 -3.05 1.24 -20.41
C TYR A 144 -2.37 2.03 -19.29
N GLN A 145 -1.82 3.21 -19.59
CA GLN A 145 -1.28 4.12 -18.57
C GLN A 145 -2.36 4.60 -17.59
N SER A 146 -3.58 4.87 -18.04
CA SER A 146 -4.73 5.22 -17.18
C SER A 146 -5.07 4.14 -16.18
N SER A 147 -5.19 2.90 -16.67
CA SER A 147 -5.44 1.71 -15.87
C SER A 147 -4.32 1.55 -14.83
N ARG A 148 -3.07 1.76 -15.25
CA ARG A 148 -1.88 1.64 -14.41
C ARG A 148 -1.74 2.78 -13.38
N GLN A 149 -2.20 3.99 -13.68
CA GLN A 149 -2.16 5.15 -12.77
C GLN A 149 -3.27 5.12 -11.70
N ARG A 150 -4.43 4.49 -11.98
CA ARG A 150 -5.44 4.25 -10.93
C ARG A 150 -4.91 3.37 -9.79
N SER A 151 -3.98 2.47 -10.08
CA SER A 151 -3.38 1.58 -9.07
C SER A 151 -2.24 2.20 -8.27
N GLY A 152 -1.77 3.42 -8.59
CA GLY A 152 -0.82 4.20 -7.78
C GLY A 152 0.58 3.60 -7.53
N LEU A 153 0.83 2.33 -7.87
CA LEU A 153 2.07 1.61 -7.60
C LEU A 153 2.56 0.83 -8.82
N PRO A 154 3.86 0.86 -9.16
CA PRO A 154 4.44 -0.05 -10.15
C PRO A 154 4.32 -1.50 -9.66
N MET A 155 3.73 -2.39 -10.46
CA MET A 155 3.38 -3.78 -10.13
C MET A 155 4.52 -4.63 -9.50
N ALA A 156 5.77 -4.38 -9.87
CA ALA A 156 6.92 -5.09 -9.29
C ALA A 156 7.42 -4.48 -7.96
N LEU A 157 7.12 -3.20 -7.72
CA LEU A 157 7.46 -2.47 -6.49
C LEU A 157 6.34 -2.61 -5.46
N SER A 158 5.09 -2.80 -5.89
CA SER A 158 3.98 -3.13 -5.00
C SER A 158 4.24 -4.46 -4.29
N GLU A 159 4.54 -5.56 -4.96
CA GLU A 159 4.70 -6.86 -4.26
C GLU A 159 5.81 -6.85 -3.20
N ALA A 160 6.93 -6.18 -3.46
CA ALA A 160 8.02 -6.04 -2.50
C ALA A 160 7.65 -5.15 -1.31
N VAL A 161 7.05 -3.98 -1.56
CA VAL A 161 6.56 -3.08 -0.49
C VAL A 161 5.47 -3.78 0.33
N LEU A 162 4.56 -4.50 -0.32
CA LEU A 162 3.48 -5.22 0.33
C LEU A 162 3.98 -6.41 1.16
N THR A 163 4.96 -7.14 0.63
CA THR A 163 5.69 -8.15 1.41
C THR A 163 6.34 -7.52 2.64
N GLN A 164 6.94 -6.33 2.52
CA GLN A 164 7.49 -5.61 3.66
C GLN A 164 6.41 -5.14 4.66
N LEU A 165 5.23 -4.70 4.19
CA LEU A 165 4.12 -4.32 5.09
C LEU A 165 3.62 -5.54 5.87
N ARG A 166 3.41 -6.67 5.18
CA ARG A 166 3.02 -7.93 5.83
C ARG A 166 4.08 -8.40 6.82
N ASP A 167 5.34 -8.39 6.44
CA ASP A 167 6.43 -8.77 7.34
C ASP A 167 6.47 -7.87 8.58
N ARG A 168 6.15 -6.57 8.45
CA ARG A 168 6.01 -5.66 9.59
C ARG A 168 4.81 -6.01 10.46
N LEU A 169 3.64 -6.24 9.87
CA LEU A 169 2.43 -6.69 10.57
C LEU A 169 2.68 -7.99 11.35
N GLN A 170 3.27 -8.99 10.70
CA GLN A 170 3.58 -10.28 11.33
C GLN A 170 4.65 -10.16 12.43
N ARG A 171 5.63 -9.26 12.26
CA ARG A 171 6.63 -8.99 13.31
C ARG A 171 6.00 -8.29 14.51
N GLN A 172 5.07 -7.37 14.30
CA GLN A 172 4.32 -6.71 15.38
C GLN A 172 3.40 -7.69 16.12
N GLY A 173 2.85 -8.68 15.42
CA GLY A 173 1.98 -9.72 16.00
C GLY A 173 2.67 -10.92 16.63
N ARG A 174 3.97 -10.83 16.95
CA ARG A 174 4.63 -11.88 17.71
C ARG A 174 4.20 -11.81 19.17
N ILE A 175 3.62 -12.90 19.66
CA ILE A 175 3.29 -13.07 21.07
C ILE A 175 4.59 -13.16 21.86
N PRO A 176 4.77 -12.37 22.94
CA PRO A 176 5.94 -12.47 23.80
C PRO A 176 6.04 -13.85 24.46
N GLU A 177 7.26 -14.25 24.84
CA GLU A 177 7.47 -15.49 25.58
C GLU A 177 6.74 -15.44 26.92
N LEU A 178 5.87 -16.43 27.15
CA LEU A 178 5.07 -16.53 28.36
C LEU A 178 5.84 -17.21 29.50
N PRO A 179 5.52 -16.88 30.76
CA PRO A 179 6.11 -17.56 31.92
C PRO A 179 5.78 -19.05 31.95
N VAL A 180 6.55 -19.80 32.75
CA VAL A 180 6.36 -21.24 32.96
C VAL A 180 4.92 -21.53 33.40
N GLY A 181 4.33 -22.59 32.84
CA GLY A 181 2.93 -22.95 33.08
C GLY A 181 1.94 -22.32 32.11
N TRP A 182 2.42 -21.54 31.13
CA TRP A 182 1.60 -20.98 30.06
C TRP A 182 2.14 -21.32 28.68
N ARG A 183 1.23 -21.43 27.70
CA ARG A 183 1.57 -21.61 26.29
C ARG A 183 0.64 -20.75 25.44
N SER A 184 1.21 -20.11 24.43
CA SER A 184 0.45 -19.49 23.34
C SER A 184 0.87 -20.10 22.01
N GLU A 185 -0.10 -20.35 21.14
CA GLU A 185 0.16 -20.74 19.76
C GLU A 185 -0.68 -19.89 18.82
N SER A 186 -0.08 -19.43 17.73
CA SER A 186 -0.79 -18.81 16.64
C SER A 186 -0.47 -19.53 15.33
N ALA A 187 -1.44 -19.54 14.42
CA ALA A 187 -1.22 -19.98 13.06
C ALA A 187 -2.10 -19.15 12.12
N THR A 188 -1.56 -18.87 10.92
CA THR A 188 -2.27 -18.13 9.88
C THR A 188 -2.09 -18.86 8.55
N LEU A 189 -3.14 -18.95 7.74
CA LEU A 189 -3.13 -19.44 6.37
C LEU A 189 -3.75 -18.37 5.47
N THR A 190 -2.99 -17.89 4.48
CA THR A 190 -3.50 -16.91 3.52
C THR A 190 -4.22 -17.61 2.36
N ALA A 191 -5.31 -17.01 1.85
CA ALA A 191 -6.08 -17.57 0.75
C ALA A 191 -5.39 -17.41 -0.62
N ASN A 192 -4.85 -16.22 -0.91
CA ASN A 192 -4.42 -15.83 -2.26
C ASN A 192 -2.93 -15.44 -2.37
N GLY A 193 -2.03 -16.41 -2.15
CA GLY A 193 -0.57 -16.17 -2.30
C GLY A 193 -0.05 -15.17 -1.26
N PRO A 194 0.94 -14.31 -1.60
CA PRO A 194 1.43 -13.30 -0.67
C PRO A 194 0.42 -12.15 -0.37
N SER A 195 -0.86 -12.31 -0.73
CA SER A 195 -1.93 -11.33 -0.49
C SER A 195 -2.13 -11.00 0.99
N TYR A 196 -2.19 -9.69 1.22
CA TYR A 196 -2.93 -8.91 2.22
C TYR A 196 -3.72 -9.72 3.26
N ALA A 197 -3.14 -9.89 4.45
CA ALA A 197 -3.93 -10.24 5.63
C ALA A 197 -4.56 -8.96 6.18
N GLY A 198 -5.89 -8.84 6.07
CA GLY A 198 -6.67 -7.96 6.95
C GLY A 198 -6.50 -8.38 8.41
N ASP A 199 -6.27 -9.67 8.62
CA ASP A 199 -5.95 -10.30 9.89
C ASP A 199 -4.59 -9.86 10.45
N PHE A 200 -4.60 -9.32 11.65
CA PHE A 200 -3.39 -9.14 12.44
C PHE A 200 -3.62 -9.42 13.93
N LEU A 201 -2.51 -9.72 14.61
CA LEU A 201 -2.47 -9.92 16.05
C LEU A 201 -1.61 -8.81 16.64
N VAL A 202 -1.97 -8.30 17.81
CA VAL A 202 -1.09 -7.50 18.65
C VAL A 202 -1.09 -8.09 20.06
N ALA A 203 0.07 -8.09 20.71
CA ALA A 203 0.23 -8.69 22.03
C ALA A 203 1.18 -7.83 22.88
N ASN A 204 0.87 -7.73 24.17
CA ASN A 204 1.73 -7.07 25.14
C ASN A 204 1.74 -7.88 26.45
N LEU A 205 2.94 -8.05 27.01
CA LEU A 205 3.15 -8.72 28.30
C LEU A 205 3.82 -7.75 29.25
N ARG A 206 3.09 -7.36 30.31
CA ARG A 206 3.59 -6.47 31.35
C ARG A 206 3.94 -7.25 32.62
N GLU A 207 5.14 -7.02 33.13
CA GLU A 207 5.63 -7.56 34.41
C GLU A 207 5.53 -9.09 34.54
N GLN A 208 5.59 -9.84 33.42
CA GLN A 208 5.43 -11.30 33.41
C GLN A 208 4.10 -11.79 34.02
N ARG A 209 3.11 -10.90 34.16
CA ARG A 209 1.83 -11.17 34.83
C ARG A 209 0.63 -10.81 33.97
N TRP A 210 0.63 -9.64 33.37
CA TRP A 210 -0.52 -9.16 32.61
C TRP A 210 -0.28 -9.38 31.12
N LEU A 211 -0.96 -10.38 30.56
CA LEU A 211 -0.96 -10.62 29.12
C LEU A 211 -2.20 -9.98 28.51
N GLU A 212 -1.99 -9.11 27.53
CA GLU A 212 -3.06 -8.54 26.71
C GLU A 212 -2.81 -8.90 25.26
N MET A 213 -3.84 -9.35 24.56
CA MET A 213 -3.79 -9.67 23.13
C MET A 213 -5.03 -9.19 22.43
N ALA A 214 -4.90 -8.77 21.19
CA ALA A 214 -6.03 -8.48 20.32
C ALA A 214 -5.83 -9.10 18.94
N LEU A 215 -6.80 -9.92 18.51
CA LEU A 215 -6.90 -10.43 17.16
C LEU A 215 -7.91 -9.56 16.42
N VAL A 216 -7.51 -9.03 15.28
CA VAL A 216 -8.29 -8.08 14.49
C VAL A 216 -8.33 -8.58 13.07
N ASP A 217 -9.51 -8.51 12.45
CA ASP A 217 -9.71 -8.70 11.03
C ASP A 217 -10.33 -7.43 10.44
N VAL A 218 -9.66 -6.84 9.46
CA VAL A 218 -10.04 -5.59 8.83
C VAL A 218 -10.86 -5.90 7.59
N CYS A 219 -12.10 -5.42 7.57
CA CYS A 219 -13.00 -5.62 6.46
C CYS A 219 -12.49 -4.92 5.19
N GLY A 220 -12.50 -5.63 4.08
CA GLY A 220 -12.20 -5.07 2.76
C GLY A 220 -11.62 -6.11 1.80
N LYS A 221 -11.78 -5.89 0.49
CA LYS A 221 -11.22 -6.76 -0.55
C LYS A 221 -10.20 -6.01 -1.39
N GLY A 222 -9.02 -6.60 -1.57
CA GLY A 222 -8.02 -6.14 -2.53
C GLY A 222 -6.86 -5.34 -1.94
N THR A 223 -6.17 -4.59 -2.79
CA THR A 223 -4.82 -4.08 -2.52
C THR A 223 -4.74 -2.88 -1.57
N THR A 224 -5.90 -2.37 -1.13
CA THR A 224 -6.05 -1.18 -0.29
C THR A 224 -6.10 -1.50 1.21
N VAL A 225 -6.36 -2.76 1.59
CA VAL A 225 -6.53 -3.19 3.00
C VAL A 225 -5.22 -3.21 3.77
N GLY A 226 -4.12 -3.65 3.15
CA GLY A 226 -2.83 -3.83 3.85
C GLY A 226 -2.28 -2.57 4.54
N PRO A 227 -2.25 -1.39 3.88
CA PRO A 227 -1.83 -0.14 4.51
C PRO A 227 -2.74 0.32 5.66
N GLN A 228 -4.06 0.07 5.57
CA GLN A 228 -5.01 0.39 6.64
C GLN A 228 -4.81 -0.54 7.83
N ALA A 229 -4.70 -1.86 7.58
CA ALA A 229 -4.40 -2.85 8.60
C ALA A 229 -3.07 -2.55 9.32
N LEU A 230 -2.02 -2.13 8.60
CA LEU A 230 -0.75 -1.75 9.23
C LEU A 230 -0.86 -0.49 10.11
N GLN A 231 -1.58 0.53 9.64
CA GLN A 231 -1.81 1.74 10.44
C GLN A 231 -2.60 1.40 11.70
N PHE A 232 -3.64 0.57 11.57
CA PHE A 232 -4.46 0.16 12.69
C PHE A 232 -3.70 -0.73 13.66
N ALA A 233 -2.92 -1.69 13.18
CA ALA A 233 -2.03 -2.51 14.00
C ALA A 233 -0.98 -1.68 14.76
N GLY A 234 -0.41 -0.65 14.11
CA GLY A 234 0.50 0.29 14.75
C GLY A 234 -0.18 1.11 15.85
N ALA A 235 -1.39 1.60 15.59
CA ALA A 235 -2.17 2.33 16.59
C ALA A 235 -2.55 1.44 17.77
N LEU A 236 -3.17 0.28 17.51
CA LEU A 236 -3.61 -0.65 18.53
C LEU A 236 -2.42 -1.21 19.33
N GLY A 237 -1.30 -1.49 18.66
CA GLY A 237 -0.05 -1.90 19.30
C GLY A 237 0.55 -0.85 20.24
N GLY A 238 0.28 0.45 20.01
CA GLY A 238 0.65 1.53 20.93
C GLY A 238 -0.33 1.70 22.10
N LEU A 239 -1.60 1.32 21.92
CA LEU A 239 -2.65 1.46 22.94
C LEU A 239 -2.69 0.26 23.91
N ILE A 240 -2.36 -0.95 23.43
CA ILE A 240 -2.45 -2.17 24.21
C ILE A 240 -1.51 -2.16 25.42
N GLY A 241 -2.08 -2.35 26.62
CA GLY A 241 -1.38 -2.23 27.90
C GLY A 241 -1.04 -0.79 28.34
N ALA A 242 -1.27 0.22 27.49
CA ALA A 242 -1.20 1.64 27.86
C ALA A 242 -2.56 2.16 28.34
N LEU A 243 -3.65 1.70 27.72
CA LEU A 243 -5.02 2.03 28.13
C LEU A 243 -5.61 0.99 29.10
N PRO A 244 -6.60 1.38 29.92
CA PRO A 244 -7.47 0.43 30.60
C PRO A 244 -8.18 -0.48 29.59
N PRO A 245 -8.40 -1.77 29.90
CA PRO A 245 -9.06 -2.72 29.00
C PRO A 245 -10.45 -2.27 28.54
N SER A 246 -11.20 -1.60 29.42
CA SER A 246 -12.53 -1.06 29.13
C SER A 246 -12.52 0.06 28.09
N GLU A 247 -11.38 0.74 27.91
CA GLU A 247 -11.25 1.88 26.99
C GLU A 247 -10.59 1.49 25.66
N LEU A 248 -9.88 0.35 25.60
CA LEU A 248 -9.12 -0.06 24.42
C LEU A 248 -10.01 -0.20 23.18
N MET A 249 -11.14 -0.89 23.29
CA MET A 249 -12.07 -1.11 22.17
C MET A 249 -12.75 0.18 21.72
N ALA A 250 -13.13 1.06 22.65
CA ALA A 250 -13.68 2.36 22.32
C ALA A 250 -12.65 3.26 21.60
N ALA A 251 -11.39 3.24 22.06
CA ALA A 251 -10.30 3.96 21.40
C ALA A 251 -10.01 3.40 19.99
N ALA A 252 -10.04 2.07 19.83
CA ALA A 252 -9.90 1.40 18.54
C ALA A 252 -11.05 1.75 17.57
N ASN A 253 -12.30 1.77 18.06
CA ASN A 253 -13.47 2.20 17.32
C ASN A 253 -13.33 3.65 16.81
N ASN A 254 -12.96 4.56 17.72
CA ASN A 254 -12.74 5.96 17.40
C ASN A 254 -11.58 6.19 16.40
N PHE A 255 -10.57 5.33 16.42
CA PHE A 255 -9.49 5.40 15.43
C PHE A 255 -10.00 5.11 14.02
N LEU A 256 -10.85 4.09 13.86
CA LEU A 256 -11.42 3.72 12.56
C LEU A 256 -12.44 4.75 12.05
N LEU A 257 -13.30 5.27 12.93
CA LEU A 257 -14.28 6.31 12.57
C LEU A 257 -13.65 7.62 12.07
N ARG A 258 -12.40 7.90 12.43
CA ARG A 258 -11.66 9.10 11.97
C ARG A 258 -11.02 8.92 10.60
N GLN A 259 -11.02 7.72 10.02
CA GLN A 259 -10.47 7.49 8.70
C GLN A 259 -11.44 8.03 7.64
N GLU A 260 -10.94 8.75 6.63
CA GLU A 260 -11.76 9.34 5.53
C GLU A 260 -12.27 8.28 4.51
N SER A 261 -12.46 7.04 4.94
CA SER A 261 -12.80 5.90 4.08
C SER A 261 -14.06 5.21 4.58
N ASP A 262 -15.11 5.22 3.75
CA ASP A 262 -16.42 4.60 4.03
C ASP A 262 -16.35 3.07 4.29
N GLU A 263 -15.20 2.45 4.03
CA GLU A 263 -14.94 1.01 4.20
C GLU A 263 -14.04 0.66 5.42
N SER A 264 -13.73 1.62 6.32
CA SER A 264 -12.86 1.35 7.49
C SER A 264 -13.59 0.65 8.64
N LEU A 265 -13.99 -0.60 8.43
CA LEU A 265 -14.60 -1.47 9.43
C LEU A 265 -13.65 -2.60 9.82
N ALA A 266 -13.76 -3.10 11.06
CA ALA A 266 -13.00 -4.26 11.50
C ALA A 266 -13.76 -5.06 12.55
N THR A 267 -13.59 -6.38 12.52
CA THR A 267 -13.90 -7.23 13.67
C THR A 267 -12.67 -7.33 14.58
N ALA A 268 -12.89 -7.39 15.89
CA ALA A 268 -11.80 -7.54 16.83
C ALA A 268 -12.21 -8.31 18.08
N VAL A 269 -11.27 -9.05 18.65
CA VAL A 269 -11.40 -9.61 19.99
C VAL A 269 -10.17 -9.24 20.80
N HIS A 270 -10.38 -8.70 22.00
CA HIS A 270 -9.33 -8.45 22.98
C HIS A 270 -9.49 -9.38 24.17
N ILE A 271 -8.36 -9.90 24.63
CA ILE A 271 -8.27 -10.66 25.86
C ILE A 271 -7.20 -10.06 26.75
N LYS A 272 -7.55 -9.92 28.03
CA LYS A 272 -6.62 -9.66 29.13
C LYS A 272 -6.60 -10.85 30.08
N VAL A 273 -5.41 -11.32 30.44
CA VAL A 273 -5.20 -12.44 31.36
C VAL A 273 -4.23 -12.03 32.48
N ASP A 274 -4.61 -12.27 33.73
CA ASP A 274 -3.67 -12.34 34.85
C ASP A 274 -3.04 -13.75 34.86
N LEU A 275 -1.78 -13.85 34.45
CA LEU A 275 -1.06 -15.12 34.34
C LEU A 275 -0.79 -15.76 35.71
N VAL A 276 -0.91 -15.03 36.82
CA VAL A 276 -0.78 -15.58 38.17
C VAL A 276 -2.07 -16.26 38.60
N THR A 277 -3.21 -15.58 38.50
CA THR A 277 -4.50 -16.12 38.97
C THR A 277 -5.20 -16.97 37.91
N GLY A 278 -4.96 -16.69 36.64
CA GLY A 278 -5.69 -17.18 35.48
C GLY A 278 -6.97 -16.41 35.20
N ASP A 279 -7.26 -15.33 35.93
CA ASP A 279 -8.45 -14.51 35.66
C ASP A 279 -8.30 -13.83 34.30
N TYR A 280 -9.37 -13.85 33.52
CA TYR A 280 -9.39 -13.23 32.20
C TYR A 280 -10.63 -12.37 31.97
N THR A 281 -10.52 -11.45 31.02
CA THR A 281 -11.63 -10.69 30.45
C THR A 281 -11.49 -10.71 28.93
N ILE A 282 -12.57 -11.08 28.24
CA ILE A 282 -12.69 -11.08 26.78
C ILE A 282 -13.66 -9.97 26.40
N THR A 283 -13.27 -9.11 25.47
CA THR A 283 -14.14 -8.10 24.87
C THR A 283 -14.16 -8.35 23.36
N SER A 284 -15.36 -8.58 22.80
CA SER A 284 -15.54 -8.83 21.36
C SER A 284 -16.23 -7.65 20.69
N ALA A 285 -15.77 -7.31 19.50
CA ALA A 285 -16.32 -6.29 18.62
C ALA A 285 -16.58 -6.94 17.24
N GLY A 286 -17.77 -7.49 17.05
CA GLY A 286 -18.18 -8.17 15.82
C GLY A 286 -17.41 -9.46 15.48
N HIS A 287 -16.48 -9.89 16.32
CA HIS A 287 -15.64 -11.06 16.07
C HIS A 287 -16.36 -12.37 16.44
N PRO A 288 -16.09 -13.49 15.75
CA PRO A 288 -16.64 -14.80 16.11
C PRO A 288 -16.39 -15.15 17.59
N PRO A 289 -17.32 -15.87 18.24
CA PRO A 289 -17.23 -16.13 19.66
C PRO A 289 -16.03 -17.03 19.98
N ALA A 290 -15.27 -16.66 21.02
CA ALA A 290 -14.14 -17.45 21.48
C ALA A 290 -14.61 -18.83 22.00
N LEU A 291 -13.73 -19.83 21.92
CA LEU A 291 -13.99 -21.16 22.45
C LEU A 291 -13.15 -21.41 23.71
N HIS A 292 -13.79 -21.93 24.77
CA HIS A 292 -13.13 -22.29 26.04
C HIS A 292 -13.08 -23.81 26.20
N TRP A 293 -11.88 -24.37 26.29
CA TRP A 293 -11.68 -25.75 26.67
C TRP A 293 -11.90 -25.93 28.17
N HIS A 294 -12.95 -26.65 28.53
CA HIS A 294 -13.23 -27.05 29.90
C HIS A 294 -12.64 -28.43 30.18
N LEU A 295 -11.66 -28.51 31.09
CA LEU A 295 -11.01 -29.77 31.45
C LEU A 295 -12.01 -30.80 32.01
N GLY A 296 -12.95 -30.35 32.84
CA GLY A 296 -13.92 -31.24 33.51
C GLY A 296 -14.94 -31.87 32.55
N GLN A 297 -15.35 -31.13 31.51
CA GLN A 297 -16.29 -31.62 30.48
C GLN A 297 -15.58 -32.27 29.30
N ARG A 298 -14.25 -32.07 29.20
CA ARG A 298 -13.43 -32.44 28.03
C ARG A 298 -14.06 -31.95 26.72
N GLY A 299 -14.44 -30.68 26.67
CA GLY A 299 -15.12 -30.10 25.53
C GLY A 299 -14.87 -28.60 25.39
N TRP A 300 -15.14 -28.11 24.18
CA TRP A 300 -15.09 -26.68 23.83
C TRP A 300 -16.46 -26.06 24.07
N GLY A 301 -16.55 -25.16 25.05
CA GLY A 301 -17.68 -24.26 25.27
C GLY A 301 -17.55 -22.98 24.46
N ILE A 302 -18.67 -22.29 24.24
CA ILE A 302 -18.72 -21.00 23.54
C ILE A 302 -18.70 -19.89 24.60
N ASP A 303 -17.80 -18.92 24.45
CA ASP A 303 -17.75 -17.73 25.30
C ASP A 303 -18.87 -16.74 24.93
N ASN A 304 -19.30 -15.93 25.91
CA ASN A 304 -20.44 -15.04 25.76
C ASN A 304 -20.08 -13.59 25.43
N ALA A 305 -18.80 -13.23 25.24
CA ALA A 305 -18.42 -11.88 24.88
C ALA A 305 -18.99 -11.50 23.51
N ARG A 306 -19.65 -10.34 23.43
CA ARG A 306 -20.31 -9.83 22.22
C ARG A 306 -20.17 -8.33 22.13
N GLY A 307 -20.32 -7.79 20.92
CA GLY A 307 -20.32 -6.36 20.68
C GLY A 307 -20.40 -6.06 19.20
N MET A 308 -20.69 -4.81 18.86
CA MET A 308 -20.76 -4.36 17.46
C MET A 308 -19.35 -4.34 16.84
N ALA A 309 -19.25 -4.55 15.52
CA ALA A 309 -17.98 -4.37 14.81
C ALA A 309 -17.47 -2.93 14.96
N LEU A 310 -16.15 -2.76 14.92
CA LEU A 310 -15.51 -1.47 15.03
C LEU A 310 -15.70 -0.64 13.75
N GLY A 311 -15.82 0.67 13.91
CA GLY A 311 -16.01 1.63 12.81
C GLY A 311 -17.47 1.80 12.35
N VAL A 312 -18.43 1.08 12.96
CA VAL A 312 -19.84 1.12 12.53
C VAL A 312 -20.59 2.33 13.09
N ILE A 313 -20.50 2.57 14.41
CA ILE A 313 -21.12 3.69 15.11
C ILE A 313 -20.17 4.25 16.17
N GLU A 314 -20.35 5.51 16.55
CA GLU A 314 -19.51 6.21 17.55
C GLU A 314 -19.58 5.56 18.94
N ASP A 315 -20.80 5.37 19.46
CA ASP A 315 -21.06 4.81 20.79
C ASP A 315 -21.31 3.30 20.73
N ALA A 316 -20.35 2.54 20.18
CA ALA A 316 -20.44 1.10 20.15
C ALA A 316 -20.36 0.50 21.56
N GLU A 317 -21.38 -0.27 21.95
CA GLU A 317 -21.40 -1.01 23.21
C GLU A 317 -20.74 -2.39 23.04
N PHE A 318 -19.92 -2.76 24.04
CA PHE A 318 -19.25 -4.05 24.12
C PHE A 318 -19.60 -4.72 25.45
N GLU A 319 -20.06 -5.97 25.39
CA GLU A 319 -20.38 -6.78 26.56
C GLU A 319 -19.21 -7.74 26.85
N PRO A 320 -18.36 -7.45 27.85
CA PRO A 320 -17.21 -8.29 28.12
C PRO A 320 -17.62 -9.58 28.87
N SER A 321 -17.03 -10.70 28.47
CA SER A 321 -17.07 -11.95 29.24
C SER A 321 -15.90 -11.99 30.23
N ARG A 322 -16.12 -12.56 31.41
CA ARG A 322 -15.10 -12.73 32.44
C ARG A 322 -15.09 -14.17 32.92
N GLY A 323 -13.90 -14.69 33.17
CA GLY A 323 -13.74 -16.05 33.68
C GLY A 323 -12.38 -16.27 34.30
N ARG A 324 -12.11 -17.53 34.62
CA ARG A 324 -10.81 -17.97 35.13
C ARG A 324 -10.36 -19.21 34.37
N LEU A 325 -9.19 -19.12 33.75
CA LEU A 325 -8.55 -20.24 33.09
C LEU A 325 -7.82 -21.09 34.12
N ARG A 326 -8.31 -22.31 34.35
CA ARG A 326 -7.70 -23.25 35.30
C ARG A 326 -6.53 -24.00 34.64
N PRO A 327 -5.58 -24.55 35.42
CA PRO A 327 -4.55 -25.44 34.86
C PRO A 327 -5.17 -26.59 34.06
N GLY A 328 -4.68 -26.81 32.84
CA GLY A 328 -5.21 -27.76 31.86
C GLY A 328 -6.35 -27.22 30.98
N GLU A 329 -6.73 -25.94 31.13
CA GLU A 329 -7.73 -25.27 30.30
C GLU A 329 -7.08 -24.36 29.25
N ALA A 330 -7.84 -24.08 28.19
CA ALA A 330 -7.39 -23.24 27.08
C ALA A 330 -8.49 -22.35 26.50
N LEU A 331 -8.11 -21.22 25.92
CA LEU A 331 -8.97 -20.32 25.14
C LEU A 331 -8.49 -20.30 23.69
N MET A 332 -9.44 -20.34 22.76
CA MET A 332 -9.19 -20.33 21.32
C MET A 332 -9.98 -19.21 20.65
N PHE A 333 -9.28 -18.42 19.84
CA PHE A 333 -9.80 -17.31 19.03
C PHE A 333 -9.47 -17.60 17.56
N TYR A 334 -10.33 -17.15 16.65
CA TYR A 334 -10.23 -17.49 15.24
C TYR A 334 -10.99 -16.46 14.41
N THR A 335 -10.50 -16.20 13.20
CA THR A 335 -11.21 -15.35 12.24
C THR A 335 -12.35 -16.11 11.56
N ASP A 336 -13.29 -15.38 10.99
CA ASP A 336 -14.46 -15.91 10.29
C ASP A 336 -14.07 -16.86 9.15
N GLY A 337 -12.98 -16.60 8.42
CA GLY A 337 -12.45 -17.51 7.40
C GLY A 337 -12.15 -18.94 7.88
N VAL A 338 -12.08 -19.18 9.19
CA VAL A 338 -11.94 -20.54 9.78
C VAL A 338 -13.27 -21.30 9.82
N ILE A 339 -14.39 -20.60 9.98
CA ILE A 339 -15.74 -21.17 10.11
C ILE A 339 -16.61 -20.94 8.88
N GLU A 340 -16.30 -19.93 8.06
CA GLU A 340 -17.05 -19.59 6.86
C GLU A 340 -16.79 -20.59 5.73
N ALA A 341 -17.90 -21.10 5.18
CA ALA A 341 -17.91 -21.87 3.95
C ALA A 341 -19.12 -21.40 3.12
N ALA A 342 -18.96 -21.34 1.79
CA ALA A 342 -19.93 -20.74 0.87
C ALA A 342 -21.38 -21.28 0.98
N ASP A 343 -21.56 -22.49 1.54
CA ASP A 343 -22.84 -23.19 1.62
C ASP A 343 -23.21 -23.64 3.06
N LYS A 344 -22.68 -22.99 4.10
CA LYS A 344 -22.96 -23.36 5.50
C LYS A 344 -23.29 -22.16 6.39
N ASP A 345 -24.15 -22.39 7.36
CA ASP A 345 -24.40 -21.43 8.44
C ASP A 345 -23.18 -21.31 9.36
N LEU A 346 -23.00 -20.15 9.98
CA LEU A 346 -21.92 -19.87 10.92
C LEU A 346 -21.97 -20.81 12.12
N ASP A 347 -23.17 -21.14 12.60
CA ASP A 347 -23.36 -22.08 13.71
C ASP A 347 -22.85 -23.49 13.36
N GLU A 348 -23.09 -23.95 12.13
CA GLU A 348 -22.54 -25.23 11.64
C GLU A 348 -21.01 -25.19 11.52
N GLY A 349 -20.46 -24.05 11.11
CA GLY A 349 -19.01 -23.81 11.05
C GLY A 349 -18.36 -23.88 12.45
N ILE A 350 -19.00 -23.26 13.45
CA ILE A 350 -18.54 -23.29 14.85
C ILE A 350 -18.59 -24.72 15.40
N ASP A 351 -19.68 -25.46 15.16
CA ASP A 351 -19.80 -26.85 15.63
C ASP A 351 -18.77 -27.77 14.95
N TRP A 352 -18.52 -27.59 13.65
CA TRP A 352 -17.43 -28.27 12.97
C TRP A 352 -16.08 -27.95 13.60
N LEU A 353 -15.80 -26.66 13.90
CA LEU A 353 -14.54 -26.23 14.50
C LEU A 353 -14.34 -26.86 15.89
N ARG A 354 -15.39 -26.89 16.73
CA ARG A 354 -15.37 -27.53 18.06
C ARG A 354 -15.01 -29.01 17.96
N MET A 355 -15.57 -29.72 16.99
CA MET A 355 -15.27 -31.14 16.75
C MET A 355 -13.85 -31.36 16.22
N ALA A 356 -13.41 -30.54 15.26
CA ALA A 356 -12.04 -30.60 14.74
C ALA A 356 -10.99 -30.30 15.82
N ALA A 357 -11.29 -29.33 16.67
CA ALA A 357 -10.47 -28.91 17.81
C ALA A 357 -10.42 -29.99 18.91
N LEU A 358 -11.54 -30.62 19.25
CA LEU A 358 -11.60 -31.75 20.19
C LEU A 358 -10.69 -32.90 19.72
N GLN A 359 -10.82 -33.32 18.46
CA GLN A 359 -9.95 -34.34 17.87
C GLN A 359 -8.47 -33.94 17.88
N ALA A 360 -8.18 -32.65 17.68
CA ALA A 360 -6.81 -32.15 17.73
C ALA A 360 -6.23 -32.27 19.14
N VAL A 361 -7.01 -31.96 20.18
CA VAL A 361 -6.62 -32.15 21.59
C VAL A 361 -6.39 -33.62 21.90
N ASP A 362 -7.30 -34.52 21.49
CA ASP A 362 -7.15 -35.97 21.75
C ASP A 362 -5.90 -36.57 21.08
N SER A 363 -5.50 -36.04 19.92
CA SER A 363 -4.36 -36.58 19.19
C SER A 363 -2.99 -36.27 19.83
N ARG A 364 -2.76 -35.02 20.28
CA ARG A 364 -1.44 -34.53 20.73
C ARG A 364 -1.53 -33.39 21.77
N GLY A 365 -2.67 -33.23 22.43
CA GLY A 365 -2.94 -32.08 23.28
C GLY A 365 -2.90 -30.75 22.51
N PHE A 366 -2.60 -29.67 23.21
CA PHE A 366 -2.58 -28.32 22.65
C PHE A 366 -1.35 -28.01 21.80
N THR A 367 -0.28 -28.81 21.88
CA THR A 367 0.98 -28.51 21.18
C THR A 367 0.83 -28.65 19.67
N GLY A 368 1.01 -27.57 18.91
CA GLY A 368 0.83 -27.47 17.46
C GLY A 368 -0.64 -27.55 17.02
N MET A 369 -1.59 -27.30 17.92
CA MET A 369 -3.01 -27.53 17.68
C MET A 369 -3.56 -26.60 16.60
N THR A 370 -3.24 -25.30 16.68
CA THR A 370 -3.74 -24.28 15.73
C THR A 370 -3.42 -24.67 14.29
N ARG A 371 -2.17 -25.06 14.01
CA ARG A 371 -1.74 -25.55 12.69
C ARG A 371 -2.43 -26.85 12.28
N ARG A 372 -2.71 -27.77 13.20
CA ARG A 372 -3.43 -29.02 12.89
C ARG A 372 -4.88 -28.76 12.52
N VAL A 373 -5.56 -27.86 13.22
CA VAL A 373 -6.95 -27.50 12.94
C VAL A 373 -7.04 -26.73 11.62
N LEU A 374 -6.20 -25.71 11.42
CA LEU A 374 -6.17 -24.93 10.18
C LEU A 374 -5.92 -25.77 8.92
N LYS A 375 -5.13 -26.85 9.02
CA LYS A 375 -4.94 -27.79 7.89
C LYS A 375 -6.19 -28.56 7.47
N LYS A 376 -7.18 -28.69 8.36
CA LYS A 376 -8.47 -29.34 8.09
C LYS A 376 -9.50 -28.36 7.53
N VAL A 377 -9.31 -27.05 7.71
CA VAL A 377 -10.21 -26.02 7.17
C VAL A 377 -10.13 -26.07 5.64
N PRO A 378 -11.27 -26.20 4.93
CA PRO A 378 -11.31 -26.12 3.48
C PRO A 378 -10.61 -24.85 2.97
N ARG A 379 -10.06 -24.89 1.75
CA ARG A 379 -9.55 -23.66 1.13
C ARG A 379 -10.74 -22.77 0.76
N GLY A 380 -10.85 -21.64 1.43
CA GLY A 380 -11.75 -20.55 1.09
C GLY A 380 -11.01 -19.39 0.46
N ASP A 381 -11.79 -18.35 0.12
CA ASP A 381 -11.30 -17.10 -0.44
C ASP A 381 -10.76 -16.13 0.62
N ASP A 382 -10.99 -16.43 1.90
CA ASP A 382 -10.60 -15.59 3.03
C ASP A 382 -9.39 -16.11 3.83
N ASP A 383 -8.73 -15.17 4.50
CA ASP A 383 -7.61 -15.44 5.37
C ASP A 383 -8.07 -16.09 6.67
N ARG A 384 -7.20 -16.94 7.21
CA ARG A 384 -7.53 -17.84 8.32
C ARG A 384 -6.50 -17.69 9.40
N ALA A 385 -6.85 -17.02 10.48
CA ALA A 385 -6.04 -16.90 11.66
C ALA A 385 -6.65 -17.65 12.84
N MET A 386 -5.79 -18.24 13.66
CA MET A 386 -6.17 -18.89 14.90
C MET A 386 -5.14 -18.60 15.99
N LEU A 387 -5.63 -18.27 17.17
CA LEU A 387 -4.85 -18.02 18.39
C LEU A 387 -5.34 -18.96 19.48
N LEU A 388 -4.40 -19.59 20.19
CA LEU A 388 -4.66 -20.46 21.33
C LEU A 388 -3.83 -19.99 22.52
N ILE A 389 -4.44 -19.97 23.70
CA ILE A 389 -3.79 -19.71 24.98
C ILE A 389 -4.13 -20.87 25.90
N GLU A 390 -3.13 -21.54 26.43
CA GLU A 390 -3.27 -22.66 27.36
C GLU A 390 -2.61 -22.29 28.68
N ARG A 391 -3.33 -22.50 29.78
CA ARG A 391 -2.71 -22.61 31.10
C ARG A 391 -2.35 -24.07 31.31
N GLN A 392 -1.07 -24.40 31.26
CA GLN A 392 -0.61 -25.77 31.32
C GLN A 392 -1.00 -26.43 32.66
N PRO A 393 -1.20 -27.76 32.67
CA PRO A 393 -1.35 -28.48 33.92
C PRO A 393 -0.14 -28.23 34.82
N LEU A 394 -0.39 -28.02 36.11
CA LEU A 394 0.68 -28.04 37.11
C LEU A 394 1.30 -29.44 37.05
N THR A 395 2.50 -29.57 36.50
CA THR A 395 3.26 -30.82 36.59
C THR A 395 3.63 -31.01 38.05
N SER A 396 3.28 -32.17 38.64
CA SER A 396 3.85 -32.56 39.94
C SER A 396 5.37 -32.46 39.87
N PRO A 397 6.06 -31.96 40.92
CA PRO A 397 7.51 -31.70 40.91
C PRO A 397 8.39 -32.92 40.54
N GLU A 398 7.85 -34.15 40.59
CA GLU A 398 8.54 -35.37 40.17
C GLU A 398 8.86 -35.42 38.66
N ARG A 399 8.07 -34.77 37.80
CA ARG A 399 8.32 -34.80 36.33
C ARG A 399 9.39 -33.82 35.87
N ASP A 400 9.65 -32.75 36.63
CA ASP A 400 10.74 -31.81 36.33
C ASP A 400 12.11 -32.41 36.67
N SER A 401 12.20 -33.22 37.73
CA SER A 401 13.42 -33.99 38.02
C SER A 401 13.79 -34.99 36.92
N GLU A 402 12.79 -35.53 36.21
CA GLU A 402 12.99 -36.48 35.13
C GLU A 402 13.41 -35.76 33.83
N ARG A 403 12.83 -34.59 33.52
CA ARG A 403 13.26 -33.74 32.40
C ARG A 403 14.66 -33.16 32.58
N LEU A 404 15.02 -32.76 33.80
CA LEU A 404 16.38 -32.26 34.11
C LEU A 404 17.43 -33.38 34.05
N ARG A 405 17.07 -34.63 34.35
CA ARG A 405 17.97 -35.79 34.16
C ARG A 405 18.18 -36.15 32.69
N VAL A 406 17.16 -36.00 31.84
CA VAL A 406 17.27 -36.31 30.40
C VAL A 406 18.05 -35.22 29.64
N LEU A 407 18.08 -33.98 30.13
CA LEU A 407 18.86 -32.89 29.51
C LEU A 407 20.29 -32.75 30.06
N GLY A 408 20.64 -33.51 31.11
CA GLY A 408 21.97 -33.51 31.73
C GLY A 408 22.76 -34.82 31.55
N GLY A 409 22.32 -35.70 30.63
CA GLY A 409 22.93 -37.00 30.35
C GLY A 409 23.66 -37.06 29.02
#